data_AF-A0A5D2HYG8-F1
#
_entry.id   AF-A0A5D2HYG8-F1
#
_cell.length_a   1.000
_cell.length_b   1.000
_cell.length_c   1.000
_cell.angle_alpha   90.00
_cell.angle_beta   90.00
_cell.angle_gamma   90.00
#
_symmetry.space_group_name_H-M   'P 1'
#
loop_
_entity.id
_entity.type
_entity.pdbx_description
1 polymer ?
#
loop_
_entity_poly.entity_id
_entity_poly.type
_entity_poly.pdbx_seq_one_letter_code
_entity_poly.pdbx_strand_id
1 'polypeptide(L)'
;MDLRTRLDYVLFQLTPTRTSYLFLFFVCELVIFARKESEKLASGLLDPFISHLKTTKDQISKRGYSITLRPVGLTPWFTKATLQR
;
A
#
# COMPACT_ATOMS: atom_id res chain seq x y z
N MET A 1 1.03 -1.85 17.39
CA MET A 1 2.44 -2.28 17.31
C MET A 1 3.39 -1.15 17.70
N ASP A 2 4.49 -1.47 18.40
CA ASP A 2 5.55 -0.51 18.73
C ASP A 2 6.30 -0.01 17.49
N LEU A 3 6.81 1.22 17.52
CA LEU A 3 7.54 1.84 16.40
C LEU A 3 8.82 1.06 16.03
N ARG A 4 9.46 0.41 17.00
CA ARG A 4 10.68 -0.39 16.81
C ARG A 4 10.41 -1.83 16.38
N THR A 5 9.14 -2.20 16.23
CA THR A 5 8.75 -3.55 15.79
C THR A 5 9.31 -3.79 14.39
N ARG A 6 10.08 -4.87 14.23
CA ARG A 6 10.55 -5.35 12.93
C ARG A 6 9.37 -5.91 12.14
N LEU A 7 9.24 -5.47 10.90
CA LEU A 7 8.17 -5.92 10.03
C LEU A 7 8.63 -7.14 9.23
N ASP A 8 7.75 -8.11 9.00
CA ASP A 8 8.03 -9.24 8.13
C ASP A 8 7.74 -8.86 6.68
N TYR A 9 6.65 -8.13 6.45
CA TYR A 9 6.30 -7.62 5.14
C TYR A 9 5.31 -6.47 5.26
N VAL A 10 5.17 -5.76 4.15
CA VAL A 10 4.28 -4.61 4.01
C VAL A 10 3.43 -4.85 2.77
N LEU A 11 2.14 -4.60 2.87
CA LEU A 11 1.18 -4.78 1.80
C LEU A 11 0.62 -3.42 1.41
N PHE A 12 0.77 -3.06 0.14
CA PHE A 12 0.08 -1.95 -0.50
C PHE A 12 -1.11 -2.52 -1.24
N GLN A 13 -2.31 -2.24 -0.76
CA GLN A 13 -3.55 -2.73 -1.35
C GLN A 13 -4.25 -1.58 -2.07
N LEU A 14 -4.43 -1.72 -3.38
CA LEU A 14 -5.00 -0.73 -4.29
C LEU A 14 -6.46 -1.06 -4.59
N THR A 15 -7.39 -0.63 -3.77
CA THR A 15 -8.80 -0.92 -4.00
C THR A 15 -9.38 0.05 -5.04
N PRO A 16 -9.92 -0.45 -6.18
CA PRO A 16 -10.65 0.39 -7.12
C PRO A 16 -12.02 0.73 -6.53
N THR A 17 -12.29 2.03 -6.33
CA THR A 17 -13.60 2.50 -5.88
C THR A 17 -14.37 3.04 -7.08
N ARG A 18 -15.49 2.39 -7.41
CA ARG A 18 -16.38 2.81 -8.50
C ARG A 18 -17.46 3.73 -7.93
N THR A 19 -17.42 5.01 -8.26
CA THR A 19 -18.57 5.90 -8.07
C THR A 19 -19.42 5.91 -9.35
N SER A 20 -20.74 6.07 -9.19
CA SER A 20 -21.76 5.91 -10.25
C SER A 20 -21.64 6.82 -11.48
N TYR A 21 -20.61 7.66 -11.57
CA TYR A 21 -20.30 8.52 -12.73
C TYR A 21 -18.80 8.42 -13.06
N LEU A 22 -18.43 7.45 -13.91
CA LEU A 22 -17.16 7.36 -14.68
C LEU A 22 -15.85 7.84 -14.04
N PHE A 23 -15.70 7.80 -12.71
CA PHE A 23 -14.47 8.11 -12.01
C PHE A 23 -14.10 6.92 -11.12
N LEU A 24 -13.18 6.10 -11.63
CA LEU A 24 -12.47 5.11 -10.81
C LEU A 24 -11.42 5.86 -9.99
N PHE A 25 -11.71 6.07 -8.70
CA PHE A 25 -10.73 6.52 -7.72
C PHE A 25 -10.01 5.30 -7.16
N PHE A 26 -8.69 5.35 -7.04
CA PHE A 26 -7.91 4.28 -6.41
C PHE A 26 -7.58 4.69 -4.99
N VAL A 27 -7.93 3.83 -4.03
CA VAL A 27 -7.50 3.97 -2.64
C VAL A 27 -6.35 3.00 -2.43
N CYS A 28 -5.20 3.52 -1.98
CA CYS A 28 -4.12 2.66 -1.52
C CYS A 28 -4.14 2.59 0.00
N GLU A 29 -4.16 1.37 0.49
CA GLU A 29 -4.08 1.03 1.89
C GLU A 29 -2.71 0.43 2.15
N LEU A 30 -2.01 0.99 3.13
CA LEU A 30 -0.72 0.51 3.59
C LEU A 30 -0.94 -0.31 4.85
N VAL A 31 -0.75 -1.62 4.75
CA VAL A 31 -0.88 -2.55 5.87
C VAL A 31 0.50 -3.12 6.20
N ILE A 32 0.91 -2.98 7.44
CA ILE A 32 2.17 -3.52 7.96
C ILE A 32 1.89 -4.85 8.66
N PHE A 33 2.77 -5.83 8.45
CA PHE A 33 2.68 -7.14 9.09
C PHE A 33 3.97 -7.42 9.85
N ALA A 34 3.85 -7.80 11.12
CA ALA A 34 4.96 -8.28 11.92
C ALA A 34 4.54 -9.46 12.79
N ARG A 35 5.24 -10.57 12.61
CA ARG A 35 5.15 -11.80 13.36
C ARG A 35 3.75 -12.41 13.31
N LYS A 36 2.84 -11.95 14.16
CA LYS A 36 1.42 -12.36 14.22
C LYS A 36 0.44 -11.18 14.26
N GLU A 37 0.95 -9.96 14.22
CA GLU A 37 0.17 -8.74 14.22
C GLU A 37 0.19 -8.09 12.84
N SER A 38 -0.93 -7.52 12.45
CA SER A 38 -1.08 -6.71 11.26
C SER A 38 -1.78 -5.41 11.63
N GLU A 39 -1.28 -4.28 11.15
CA GLU A 39 -1.84 -2.96 11.44
C GLU A 39 -1.95 -2.16 10.14
N LYS A 40 -3.08 -1.47 9.94
CA LYS A 40 -3.23 -0.52 8.84
C LYS A 40 -2.55 0.79 9.23
N LEU A 41 -1.45 1.12 8.53
CA LEU A 41 -0.64 2.30 8.83
C LEU A 41 -1.21 3.57 8.19
N ALA A 42 -1.67 3.46 6.94
CA ALA A 42 -2.22 4.59 6.20
C ALA A 42 -3.24 4.14 5.16
N SER A 43 -4.15 5.03 4.79
CA SER A 43 -4.95 4.91 3.58
C SER A 43 -5.02 6.25 2.89
N GLY A 44 -4.80 6.27 1.58
CA GLY A 44 -4.81 7.50 0.79
C GLY A 44 -5.44 7.30 -0.57
N LEU A 45 -6.08 8.35 -1.07
CA LEU A 45 -6.52 8.42 -2.46
C LEU A 45 -5.29 8.66 -3.35
N LEU A 46 -5.02 7.74 -4.28
CA LEU A 46 -3.98 7.91 -5.28
C LEU A 46 -4.45 8.66 -6.52
N ASP A 47 -5.72 9.04 -6.57
CA ASP A 47 -6.33 9.73 -7.71
C ASP A 47 -5.57 10.98 -8.16
N PRO A 48 -5.16 11.95 -7.31
CA PRO A 48 -4.39 13.10 -7.78
C PRO A 48 -3.02 12.73 -8.37
N PHE A 49 -2.46 11.57 -8.00
CA PHE A 49 -1.18 11.09 -8.51
C PHE A 49 -1.32 10.25 -9.79
N ILE A 50 -2.43 9.53 -9.94
CA ILE A 50 -2.70 8.63 -11.07
C ILE A 50 -3.55 9.31 -12.17
N SER A 51 -4.26 10.40 -11.86
CA SER A 51 -5.05 11.18 -12.83
C SER A 51 -4.20 11.67 -14.01
N HIS A 52 -2.95 12.05 -13.74
CA HIS A 52 -1.97 12.44 -14.75
C HIS A 52 -1.39 11.24 -15.52
N LEU A 53 -1.47 10.02 -14.98
CA LEU A 53 -0.90 8.80 -15.54
C LEU A 53 -2.01 7.93 -16.16
N LYS A 54 -2.67 8.48 -17.18
CA LYS A 54 -3.82 7.89 -17.89
C LYS A 54 -3.60 6.43 -18.32
N THR A 55 -2.38 6.08 -18.72
CA THR A 55 -1.97 4.73 -19.14
C THR A 55 -1.82 3.76 -17.95
N THR A 56 -1.41 4.26 -16.79
CA THR A 56 -1.22 3.46 -15.57
C THR A 56 -2.56 3.05 -14.98
N LYS A 57 -3.61 3.89 -15.10
CA LYS A 57 -4.98 3.56 -14.69
C LYS A 57 -5.50 2.26 -15.33
N ASP A 58 -5.24 2.09 -16.62
CA ASP A 58 -5.62 0.90 -17.40
C ASP A 58 -4.78 -0.34 -17.06
N GLN A 59 -3.51 -0.16 -16.68
CA GLN A 59 -2.62 -1.24 -16.26
C GLN A 59 -2.90 -1.71 -14.82
N ILE A 60 -3.23 -0.79 -13.91
CA ILE A 60 -3.66 -1.11 -12.53
C ILE A 60 -4.98 -1.88 -12.56
N SER A 61 -5.89 -1.55 -13.49
CA SER A 61 -7.14 -2.32 -13.65
C SER A 61 -6.92 -3.78 -14.11
N LYS A 62 -5.74 -4.11 -14.66
CA LYS A 62 -5.41 -5.43 -15.24
C LYS A 62 -4.46 -6.27 -14.38
N ARG A 63 -3.59 -5.63 -13.59
CA ARG A 63 -2.63 -6.31 -12.70
C ARG A 63 -3.14 -6.27 -11.27
N GLY A 64 -3.02 -7.40 -10.56
CA GLY A 64 -3.50 -7.58 -9.20
C GLY A 64 -3.21 -6.38 -8.28
N TYR A 65 -4.24 -6.03 -7.52
CA TYR A 65 -4.34 -4.82 -6.70
C TYR A 65 -3.51 -4.86 -5.41
N SER A 66 -2.47 -5.68 -5.31
CA SER A 66 -1.66 -5.80 -4.11
C SER A 66 -0.18 -5.88 -4.43
N ILE A 67 0.61 -5.01 -3.81
CA ILE A 67 2.06 -5.00 -3.89
C ILE A 67 2.59 -5.34 -2.50
N THR A 68 3.27 -6.48 -2.38
CA THR A 68 3.87 -6.90 -1.12
C THR A 68 5.36 -6.55 -1.14
N LEU A 69 5.79 -5.63 -0.28
CA LEU A 69 7.21 -5.38 -0.02
C LEU A 69 7.69 -6.31 1.08
N ARG A 70 8.70 -7.12 0.75
CA ARG A 70 9.37 -8.00 1.70
C ARG A 70 10.84 -7.60 1.82
N PRO A 71 11.39 -7.51 3.03
CA PRO A 71 12.81 -7.34 3.22
C PRO A 71 13.55 -8.59 2.74
N VAL A 72 14.68 -8.40 2.08
CA VAL A 72 15.57 -9.49 1.69
C VAL A 72 16.66 -9.62 2.75
N GLY A 73 16.59 -10.69 3.54
CA GLY A 73 17.56 -10.97 4.62
C GLY A 73 17.34 -10.15 5.89
N LEU A 74 18.41 -9.97 6.67
CA LEU A 74 18.38 -9.21 7.92
C LEU A 74 18.41 -7.71 7.64
N THR A 75 17.23 -7.09 7.54
CA THR A 75 17.07 -5.64 7.38
C THR A 75 16.65 -4.99 8.71
N PRO A 76 17.60 -4.61 9.59
CA PRO A 76 17.27 -4.03 10.89
C PRO A 76 16.56 -2.68 10.80
N TRP A 77 16.66 -2.00 9.65
CA TRP A 77 15.98 -0.74 9.36
C TRP A 77 14.51 -0.90 8.96
N PHE A 78 14.04 -2.13 8.68
CA PHE A 78 12.67 -2.38 8.24
C PHE A 78 11.73 -2.51 9.45
N THR A 79 11.42 -1.34 10.04
CA THR A 79 10.56 -1.20 11.23
C THR A 79 9.41 -0.23 10.94
N LYS A 80 8.38 -0.25 11.80
CA LYS A 80 7.23 0.66 11.69
C LYS A 80 7.66 2.14 11.65
N ALA A 81 8.65 2.53 12.45
CA ALA A 81 9.19 3.90 12.49
C ALA A 81 9.66 4.39 11.11
N THR A 82 10.23 3.50 10.30
CA THR A 82 10.77 3.85 8.98
C THR A 82 9.67 4.12 7.96
N LEU A 83 8.51 3.47 8.10
CA LEU A 83 7.37 3.64 7.18
C LEU A 83 6.45 4.80 7.56
N GLN A 84 6.52 5.27 8.81
CA GLN A 84 5.68 6.35 9.32
C GLN A 84 6.33 7.74 9.17
N ARG A 85 7.54 7.83 8.59
CA ARG A 85 8.31 9.05 8.46
C ARG A 85 8.04 9.74 7.13
#